data_AF-W1I7E1-F1
#
_entry.id   AF-W1I7E1-F1
#
_cell.length_a   1.000
_cell.length_b   1.000
_cell.length_c   1.000
_cell.angle_alpha   90.00
_cell.angle_beta   90.00
_cell.angle_gamma   90.00
#
_symmetry.space_group_name_H-M   'P 1'
#
loop_
_entity.id
_entity.type
_entity.pdbx_description
1 polymer ?
#
loop_
_entity_poly.entity_id
_entity_poly.type
_entity_poly.pdbx_seq_one_letter_code
_entity_poly.pdbx_strand_id
1 'polypeptide(L)'
;MVRKEIDVNKPLTDAQIAMLQALADRPDEPDADCPELTEVQLSQFRRVAEQKREERRKQTVTLRLSPQALKKAKSLGKGYTSVLSRILENALDNPEIIHHNL
;
A
#
# COMPACT_ATOMS: atom_id res chain seq x y z
N MET A 1 21.82 -9.90 -11.78
CA MET A 1 20.66 -9.24 -12.39
C MET A 1 20.99 -9.02 -13.85
N VAL A 2 20.31 -9.70 -14.78
CA VAL A 2 20.58 -9.57 -16.22
C VAL A 2 19.67 -8.48 -16.78
N ARG A 3 20.26 -7.46 -17.41
CA ARG A 3 19.51 -6.42 -18.15
C ARG A 3 19.63 -6.71 -19.64
N LYS A 4 18.50 -6.76 -20.33
CA LYS A 4 18.42 -6.94 -21.78
C LYS A 4 17.65 -5.76 -22.35
N GLU A 5 18.25 -5.05 -23.28
CA GLU A 5 17.63 -3.91 -23.95
C GLU A 5 16.84 -4.43 -25.16
N ILE A 6 15.55 -4.10 -25.22
CA ILE A 6 14.64 -4.57 -26.25
C ILE A 6 14.15 -3.35 -27.03
N ASP A 7 14.43 -3.30 -28.33
CA ASP A 7 13.88 -2.30 -29.24
C ASP A 7 12.53 -2.78 -29.77
N VAL A 8 11.46 -2.06 -29.39
CA VAL A 8 10.07 -2.36 -29.73
C VAL A 8 9.70 -2.05 -31.18
N ASN A 9 10.54 -1.30 -31.92
CA ASN A 9 10.26 -0.97 -33.32
C ASN A 9 10.78 -2.02 -34.31
N LYS A 10 11.61 -2.96 -33.85
CA LYS A 10 12.19 -4.01 -34.69
C LYS A 10 11.21 -5.19 -34.80
N PRO A 11 10.96 -5.74 -36.00
CA PRO A 11 10.13 -6.94 -36.15
C PRO A 11 10.74 -8.12 -35.40
N LEU A 12 9.87 -8.99 -34.88
CA LEU A 12 10.26 -10.23 -34.21
C LEU A 12 11.04 -11.13 -35.17
N THR A 13 12.09 -11.77 -34.66
CA THR A 13 12.81 -12.81 -35.39
C THR A 13 11.96 -14.08 -35.49
N ASP A 14 12.16 -14.87 -36.54
CA ASP A 14 11.42 -16.14 -36.75
C ASP A 14 11.51 -17.08 -35.53
N ALA A 15 12.66 -17.09 -34.84
CA ALA A 15 12.85 -17.85 -33.60
C ALA A 15 11.95 -17.35 -32.44
N GLN A 16 11.75 -16.04 -32.33
CA GLN A 16 10.84 -15.47 -31.31
C GLN A 16 9.39 -15.75 -31.67
N ILE A 17 9.03 -15.72 -32.95
CA ILE A 17 7.68 -16.07 -33.43
C ILE A 17 7.39 -17.55 -33.13
N ALA A 18 8.31 -18.45 -33.44
CA ALA A 18 8.19 -19.87 -33.13
C ALA A 18 8.06 -20.12 -31.61
N MET A 19 8.80 -19.37 -30.79
CA MET A 19 8.68 -19.43 -29.32
C MET A 19 7.30 -18.98 -28.85
N LEU A 20 6.74 -17.91 -29.42
CA LEU A 20 5.39 -17.44 -29.08
C LEU A 20 4.31 -18.43 -29.49
N GLN A 21 4.45 -19.07 -30.67
CA GLN A 21 3.53 -20.12 -31.11
C GLN A 21 3.56 -21.34 -30.18
N ALA A 22 4.76 -21.80 -29.82
CA ALA A 22 4.92 -22.90 -28.86
C ALA A 22 4.37 -22.57 -27.46
N LEU A 23 4.42 -21.30 -27.05
CA LEU A 23 3.81 -20.85 -25.80
C LEU A 23 2.27 -20.80 -25.90
N ALA A 24 1.72 -20.42 -27.04
CA ALA A 24 0.28 -20.37 -27.26
C ALA A 24 -0.35 -21.77 -27.27
N ASP A 25 0.40 -22.78 -27.74
CA ASP A 25 -0.05 -24.18 -27.76
C ASP A 25 0.11 -24.90 -26.40
N ARG A 26 0.79 -24.29 -25.44
CA ARG A 26 1.03 -24.88 -24.12
C ARG A 26 -0.23 -24.77 -23.26
N PRO A 27 -0.65 -25.83 -22.54
CA PRO A 27 -1.77 -25.72 -21.62
C PRO A 27 -1.43 -24.79 -20.46
N ASP A 28 -2.40 -23.95 -20.08
CA ASP A 28 -2.35 -23.10 -18.89
C ASP A 28 -2.57 -23.97 -17.63
N GLU A 29 -1.59 -24.79 -17.29
CA GLU A 29 -1.58 -25.58 -16.06
C GLU A 29 -0.80 -24.84 -14.97
N PRO A 30 -1.40 -24.60 -13.79
CA PRO A 30 -0.69 -24.06 -12.64
C PRO A 30 0.49 -24.96 -12.25
N ASP A 31 1.57 -24.35 -11.79
CA ASP A 31 2.73 -25.09 -11.29
C ASP A 31 2.32 -25.93 -10.06
N ALA A 32 2.85 -27.15 -9.94
CA ALA A 32 2.52 -28.06 -8.85
C ALA A 32 2.90 -27.47 -7.47
N ASP A 33 3.95 -26.65 -7.44
CA ASP A 33 4.41 -25.95 -6.24
C ASP A 33 3.71 -24.60 -6.01
N CYS A 34 2.90 -24.13 -6.98
CA CYS A 34 2.15 -22.87 -6.91
C CYS A 34 0.71 -23.04 -7.40
N PRO A 35 -0.12 -23.79 -6.65
CA PRO A 35 -1.52 -23.97 -6.99
C PRO A 35 -2.29 -22.65 -6.90
N GLU A 36 -3.36 -22.53 -7.67
CA GLU A 36 -4.26 -21.39 -7.57
C GLU A 36 -4.90 -21.32 -6.18
N LEU A 37 -5.12 -20.09 -5.69
CA LEU A 37 -5.83 -19.89 -4.44
C LEU A 37 -7.29 -20.30 -4.60
N THR A 38 -7.74 -21.19 -3.73
CA THR A 38 -9.15 -21.58 -3.67
C THR A 38 -10.02 -20.37 -3.30
N GLU A 39 -11.28 -20.37 -3.74
CA GLU A 39 -12.24 -19.30 -3.40
C GLU A 39 -12.38 -19.07 -1.89
N VAL A 40 -12.27 -20.14 -1.10
CA VAL A 40 -12.30 -20.08 0.37
C VAL A 40 -11.09 -19.30 0.90
N GLN A 41 -9.88 -19.57 0.42
CA GLN A 41 -8.69 -18.83 0.82
C GLN A 41 -8.78 -17.35 0.41
N LEU A 42 -9.25 -17.07 -0.81
CA LEU A 42 -9.49 -15.70 -1.27
C LEU A 42 -10.48 -14.96 -0.37
N SER A 43 -11.55 -15.64 0.08
CA SER A 43 -12.53 -15.05 1.00
C SER A 43 -11.93 -14.70 2.37
N GLN A 44 -11.02 -15.53 2.90
CA GLN A 44 -10.32 -15.28 4.15
C GLN A 44 -9.41 -14.04 4.05
N PHE A 45 -8.67 -13.90 2.94
CA PHE A 45 -7.84 -12.72 2.71
C PHE A 45 -8.68 -11.44 2.62
N ARG A 46 -9.84 -11.48 1.96
CA ARG A 46 -10.77 -10.33 1.91
C ARG A 46 -11.22 -9.91 3.30
N ARG A 47 -11.65 -10.88 4.14
CA ARG A 47 -12.07 -10.61 5.51
C ARG A 47 -10.97 -9.95 6.35
N VAL A 48 -9.75 -10.48 6.30
CA VAL A 48 -8.60 -9.90 7.03
C VAL A 48 -8.26 -8.49 6.52
N ALA A 49 -8.37 -8.26 5.21
CA ALA A 49 -8.15 -6.94 4.63
C ALA A 49 -9.21 -5.93 5.09
N GLU A 50 -10.47 -6.33 5.17
CA GLU A 50 -11.57 -5.50 5.68
C GLU A 50 -11.36 -5.14 7.15
N GLN A 51 -11.07 -6.12 8.00
CA GLN A 51 -10.76 -5.87 9.43
C GLN A 51 -9.61 -4.88 9.61
N LYS A 52 -8.49 -5.08 8.88
CA LYS A 52 -7.35 -4.15 8.93
C LYS A 52 -7.70 -2.76 8.43
N ARG A 53 -8.62 -2.63 7.45
CA ARG A 53 -9.10 -1.32 6.99
C ARG A 53 -9.93 -0.63 8.06
N GLU A 54 -10.79 -1.39 8.75
CA GLU A 54 -11.59 -0.88 9.86
C GLU A 54 -10.71 -0.43 11.03
N GLU A 55 -9.75 -1.24 11.46
CA GLU A 55 -8.79 -0.90 12.52
C GLU A 55 -7.97 0.36 12.20
N ARG A 56 -7.57 0.54 10.93
CA ARG A 56 -6.79 1.69 10.49
C ARG A 56 -7.63 2.93 10.20
N ARG A 57 -8.96 2.84 10.26
CA ARG A 57 -9.84 3.96 9.93
C ARG A 57 -9.72 5.02 11.02
N LYS A 58 -8.99 6.09 10.69
CA LYS A 58 -8.83 7.26 11.56
C LYS A 58 -10.20 7.90 11.82
N GLN A 59 -10.45 8.28 13.06
CA GLN A 59 -11.67 8.96 13.48
C GLN A 59 -11.47 10.47 13.38
N THR A 60 -12.48 11.17 12.84
CA THR A 60 -12.44 12.64 12.75
C THR A 60 -12.78 13.24 14.11
N VAL A 61 -11.90 14.09 14.64
CA VAL A 61 -12.12 14.83 15.88
C VAL A 61 -12.02 16.34 15.63
N THR A 62 -12.80 17.13 16.36
CA THR A 62 -12.77 18.59 16.29
C THR A 62 -12.07 19.15 17.53
N LEU A 63 -10.94 19.85 17.33
CA LEU A 63 -10.13 20.43 18.39
C LEU A 63 -9.98 21.94 18.20
N ARG A 64 -9.91 22.68 19.31
CA ARG A 64 -9.60 24.12 19.29
C ARG A 64 -8.11 24.31 19.53
N LEU A 65 -7.45 25.01 18.61
CA LEU A 65 -6.02 25.33 18.68
C LEU A 65 -5.84 26.84 18.67
N SER A 66 -4.76 27.34 19.28
CA SER A 66 -4.41 28.75 19.17
C SER A 66 -4.04 29.11 17.72
N PRO A 67 -4.21 30.37 17.30
CA PRO A 67 -3.83 30.81 15.96
C PRO A 67 -2.35 30.56 15.63
N GLN A 68 -1.48 30.71 16.64
CA GLN A 68 -0.05 30.46 16.51
C GLN A 68 0.26 28.97 16.25
N ALA A 69 -0.40 28.07 16.99
CA ALA A 69 -0.23 26.63 16.80
C ALA A 69 -0.71 26.20 15.40
N LEU A 70 -1.84 26.73 14.95
CA LEU A 70 -2.36 26.44 13.60
C LEU A 70 -1.42 26.96 12.50
N LYS A 71 -0.83 28.15 12.68
CA LYS A 71 0.14 28.71 11.74
C LYS A 71 1.39 27.82 11.65
N LYS A 72 1.92 27.37 12.79
CA LYS A 72 3.06 26.43 12.85
C LYS A 72 2.74 25.09 12.22
N ALA A 73 1.53 24.57 12.38
CA ALA A 73 1.12 23.36 11.71
C ALA A 73 1.12 23.55 10.18
N LYS A 74 0.46 24.61 9.68
CA LYS A 74 0.39 24.89 8.24
C LYS A 74 1.76 25.10 7.59
N SER A 75 2.76 25.60 8.31
CA SER A 75 4.12 25.74 7.78
C SER A 75 4.84 24.41 7.51
N LEU A 76 4.30 23.28 8.00
CA LEU A 76 4.84 21.93 7.73
C LEU A 76 4.49 21.41 6.32
N GLY A 77 3.73 22.18 5.53
CA GLY A 77 3.40 21.88 4.13
C GLY A 77 1.98 21.35 3.92
N LYS A 78 1.66 20.97 2.67
CA LYS A 78 0.29 20.56 2.27
C LYS A 78 -0.26 19.36 3.06
N GLY A 79 0.62 18.49 3.56
CA GLY A 79 0.26 17.31 4.38
C GLY A 79 0.23 17.57 5.88
N TYR A 80 0.16 18.82 6.34
CA TYR A 80 0.27 19.14 7.76
C TYR A 80 -0.76 18.45 8.66
N THR A 81 -1.95 18.13 8.13
CA THR A 81 -3.00 17.41 8.86
C THR A 81 -2.57 15.99 9.22
N SER A 82 -1.89 15.29 8.30
CA SER A 82 -1.31 13.97 8.57
C SER A 82 -0.17 14.05 9.59
N VAL A 83 0.64 15.10 9.52
CA VAL A 83 1.71 15.33 10.50
C VAL A 83 1.12 15.60 11.90
N LEU A 84 0.06 16.41 11.99
CA LEU A 84 -0.67 16.65 13.23
C LEU A 84 -1.26 15.37 13.82
N SER A 85 -1.90 14.52 12.99
CA SER A 85 -2.43 13.22 13.44
C SER A 85 -1.35 12.39 14.11
N ARG A 86 -0.17 12.30 13.48
CA ARG A 86 0.95 11.51 14.01
C ARG A 86 1.53 12.09 15.30
N ILE A 87 1.65 13.42 15.39
CA ILE A 87 2.11 14.09 16.62
C ILE A 87 1.13 13.80 17.76
N LEU A 88 -0.18 13.89 17.51
CA LEU A 88 -1.20 13.62 18.51
C LEU A 88 -1.19 12.16 18.96
N GLU A 89 -1.10 11.21 18.03
CA GLU A 89 -0.99 9.78 18.35
C GLU A 89 0.26 9.51 19.22
N ASN A 90 1.43 10.00 18.81
CA ASN A 90 2.66 9.82 19.57
C ASN A 90 2.62 10.50 20.95
N ALA A 91 1.93 11.62 21.07
CA ALA A 91 1.77 12.31 22.35
C ALA A 91 0.87 11.53 23.31
N LEU A 92 -0.18 10.89 22.79
CA LEU A 92 -1.09 10.03 23.56
C LEU A 92 -0.45 8.68 23.93
N ASP A 93 0.53 8.21 23.16
CA ASP A 93 1.30 7.01 23.50
C ASP A 93 2.37 7.26 24.59
N ASN A 94 2.64 8.53 24.94
CA ASN A 94 3.67 8.89 25.92
C ASN A 94 3.03 9.26 27.29
N PRO A 95 3.22 8.43 28.33
CA PRO A 95 2.63 8.67 29.65
C PRO A 95 3.06 9.99 30.29
N GLU A 96 4.30 10.40 30.08
CA GLU A 96 4.84 11.65 30.65
C GLU A 96 4.13 12.88 30.09
N ILE A 97 3.85 12.87 28.78
CA ILE A 97 3.15 13.96 28.11
C ILE A 97 1.70 14.03 28.61
N ILE A 98 1.06 12.88 28.82
CA ILE A 98 -0.30 12.82 29.40
C ILE A 98 -0.30 13.43 30.80
N HIS A 99 0.58 12.97 31.69
CA HIS A 99 0.62 13.44 33.07
C HIS A 99 0.91 14.94 33.20
N HIS A 100 1.67 15.53 32.27
CA HIS A 100 1.93 16.96 32.26
C HIS A 100 0.71 17.82 31.86
N ASN A 101 -0.27 17.25 31.15
CA ASN A 101 -1.41 17.97 30.59
C ASN A 101 -2.76 17.61 31.25
N LEU A 102 -2.73 16.80 32.32
CA LEU A 102 -3.87 16.49 33.20
C LEU A 102 -3.85 17.39 34.43
#